data_AF-A0A8T4K390-F1
#
_entry.id   AF-A0A8T4K390-F1
#
_cell.length_a   1.000
_cell.length_b   1.000
_cell.length_c   1.000
_cell.angle_alpha   90.00
_cell.angle_beta   90.00
_cell.angle_gamma   90.00
#
_symmetry.space_group_name_H-M   'P 1'
#
loop_
_entity.id
_entity.type
_entity.pdbx_description
1 polymer ?
#
loop_
_entity_poly.entity_id
_entity_poly.type
_entity_poly.pdbx_seq_one_letter_code
_entity_poly.pdbx_strand_id
1 'polypeptide(L)'
;MFWSEKQSVALTKCCIWLFIAGYVLVLFTCPFFVPVFVRLSYTAAGKDVRLFLASIYACAVPVGILLFHLRNLISAIGNEDIFTAENIKRLRLISWMCGITGIFCFLSMIYYLFWGILGCCLILMCLLIRVIKNVFARAKELKDENDFTI
;
A
#
# COMPACT_ATOMS: atom_id res chain seq x y z
N MET A 1 -21.34 19.15 -14.54
CA MET A 1 -20.55 19.58 -13.37
C MET A 1 -19.09 19.27 -13.69
N PHE A 2 -18.31 20.26 -14.13
CA PHE A 2 -16.94 20.06 -14.62
C PHE A 2 -15.99 19.81 -13.44
N TRP A 3 -15.84 18.55 -13.06
CA TRP A 3 -14.85 18.13 -12.08
C TRP A 3 -13.47 18.23 -12.74
N SER A 4 -12.65 19.19 -12.29
CA SER A 4 -11.32 19.46 -12.87
C SER A 4 -10.31 18.42 -12.40
N GLU A 5 -9.42 17.94 -13.27
CA GLU A 5 -8.34 17.02 -12.90
C GLU A 5 -7.52 17.52 -11.68
N LYS A 6 -7.40 18.84 -11.52
CA LYS A 6 -6.73 19.46 -10.37
C LYS A 6 -7.46 19.20 -9.03
N GLN A 7 -8.80 19.15 -9.05
CA GLN A 7 -9.62 18.81 -7.88
C GLN A 7 -9.51 17.32 -7.54
N SER A 8 -9.39 16.45 -8.54
CA SER A 8 -9.13 15.01 -8.37
C SER A 8 -7.81 14.75 -7.65
N VAL A 9 -6.74 15.41 -8.13
CA VAL A 9 -5.41 15.29 -7.53
C VAL A 9 -5.41 15.82 -6.10
N ALA A 10 -6.07 16.96 -5.84
CA ALA A 10 -6.18 17.51 -4.50
C ALA A 10 -6.93 16.57 -3.53
N LEU A 11 -8.05 15.98 -3.98
CA LEU A 11 -8.80 15.01 -3.19
C LEU A 11 -7.95 13.78 -2.88
N THR A 12 -7.24 13.25 -3.88
CA THR A 12 -6.37 12.07 -3.69
C THR A 12 -5.22 12.37 -2.72
N LYS A 13 -4.61 13.57 -2.79
CA LYS A 13 -3.61 14.02 -1.80
C LYS A 13 -4.18 14.09 -0.38
N CYS A 14 -5.41 14.60 -0.22
CA CYS A 14 -6.11 14.64 1.07
C CYS A 14 -6.34 13.22 1.61
N CYS A 15 -6.84 12.30 0.76
CA CYS A 15 -7.03 10.90 1.12
C CYS A 15 -5.73 10.23 1.61
N ILE A 16 -4.58 10.45 0.95
CA ILE A 16 -3.31 9.89 1.41
C ILE A 16 -2.95 10.41 2.81
N TRP A 17 -3.11 11.70 3.08
CA TRP A 17 -2.83 12.27 4.39
C TRP A 17 -3.71 11.66 5.47
N LEU A 18 -4.98 11.40 5.17
CA LEU A 18 -5.87 10.66 6.06
C LEU A 18 -5.38 9.22 6.28
N PHE A 19 -4.93 8.51 5.25
CA PHE A 19 -4.35 7.18 5.39
C PHE A 19 -3.05 7.17 6.21
N ILE A 20 -2.19 8.17 6.04
CA ILE A 20 -0.96 8.32 6.85
C ILE A 20 -1.33 8.59 8.31
N ALA A 21 -2.25 9.51 8.57
CA ALA A 21 -2.72 9.79 9.93
C ALA A 21 -3.35 8.55 10.58
N GLY A 22 -4.19 7.83 9.85
CA GLY A 22 -4.78 6.56 10.28
C GLY A 22 -3.72 5.49 10.56
N TYR A 23 -2.73 5.33 9.69
CA TYR A 23 -1.61 4.42 9.90
C TYR A 23 -0.83 4.73 11.18
N VAL A 24 -0.48 6.00 11.40
CA VAL A 24 0.21 6.45 12.61
C VAL A 24 -0.65 6.19 13.85
N LEU A 25 -1.94 6.52 13.79
CA LEU A 25 -2.89 6.25 14.88
C LEU A 25 -2.94 4.76 15.21
N VAL A 26 -2.98 3.88 14.19
CA VAL A 26 -2.95 2.43 14.38
C VAL A 26 -1.67 2.01 15.10
N LEU A 27 -0.49 2.53 14.74
CA LEU A 27 0.76 2.18 15.42
C LEU A 27 0.78 2.53 16.91
N PHE A 28 0.20 3.68 17.27
CA PHE A 28 0.09 4.12 18.66
C PHE A 28 -0.98 3.36 19.46
N THR A 29 -2.10 3.04 18.82
CA THR A 29 -3.24 2.39 19.48
C THR A 29 -3.11 0.86 19.52
N CYS A 30 -2.30 0.26 18.64
CA CYS A 30 -2.06 -1.18 18.54
C CYS A 30 -1.80 -1.89 19.90
N PRO A 31 -0.88 -1.43 20.76
CA PRO A 31 -0.57 -2.14 22.01
C PRO A 31 -1.73 -2.14 23.00
N PHE A 32 -2.67 -1.20 22.90
CA PHE A 32 -3.86 -1.13 23.75
C PHE A 32 -5.02 -1.98 23.18
N PHE A 33 -5.24 -1.90 21.86
CA PHE A 33 -6.39 -2.56 21.22
C PHE A 33 -6.17 -4.05 20.96
N VAL A 34 -4.95 -4.50 20.64
CA VAL A 34 -4.68 -5.92 20.34
C VAL A 34 -4.98 -6.84 21.53
N PRO A 35 -4.55 -6.55 22.78
CA PRO A 35 -4.93 -7.36 23.93
C PRO A 35 -6.44 -7.42 24.17
N VAL A 36 -7.13 -6.29 23.98
CA VAL A 36 -8.60 -6.19 24.11
C VAL A 36 -9.28 -7.06 23.06
N PHE A 37 -8.85 -6.96 21.80
CA PHE A 37 -9.35 -7.78 20.70
C PHE A 37 -9.14 -9.28 20.94
N VAL A 38 -7.95 -9.70 21.39
CA VAL A 38 -7.64 -11.11 21.66
C VAL A 38 -8.51 -11.67 22.81
N ARG A 39 -8.84 -10.86 23.82
CA ARG A 39 -9.74 -11.26 24.92
C ARG A 39 -11.20 -11.35 24.52
N LEU A 40 -11.69 -10.41 23.70
CA LEU A 40 -13.10 -10.34 23.28
C LEU A 40 -13.41 -11.30 22.14
N SER A 41 -12.45 -11.59 21.27
CA SER A 41 -12.69 -12.38 20.07
C SER A 41 -12.72 -13.87 20.37
N TYR A 42 -13.85 -14.51 20.09
CA TYR A 42 -14.00 -15.96 20.19
C TYR A 42 -12.95 -16.72 19.35
N THR A 43 -12.59 -16.18 18.18
CA THR A 43 -11.62 -16.80 17.25
C THR A 43 -10.16 -16.57 17.62
N ALA A 44 -9.86 -15.60 18.50
CA ALA A 44 -8.49 -15.28 18.92
C ALA A 44 -8.24 -15.55 20.41
N ALA A 45 -9.27 -15.90 21.19
CA ALA A 45 -9.16 -16.24 22.60
C ALA A 45 -8.10 -17.34 22.83
N GLY A 46 -7.18 -17.09 23.77
CA GLY A 46 -6.09 -17.99 24.13
C GLY A 46 -4.85 -17.94 23.24
N LYS A 47 -4.83 -17.12 22.17
CA LYS A 47 -3.63 -16.92 21.35
C LYS A 47 -2.69 -15.89 21.97
N ASP A 48 -1.39 -16.03 21.69
CA ASP A 48 -0.39 -15.11 22.23
C ASP A 48 -0.49 -13.73 21.57
N VAL A 49 -0.83 -12.73 22.41
CA VAL A 49 -0.91 -11.30 22.04
C VAL A 49 0.41 -10.82 21.44
N ARG A 50 1.55 -11.34 21.90
CA ARG A 50 2.89 -10.93 21.44
C ARG A 50 3.11 -11.29 19.98
N LEU A 51 2.61 -12.44 19.53
CA LEU A 51 2.72 -12.87 18.14
C LEU A 51 1.89 -11.97 17.21
N PHE A 52 0.67 -11.62 17.61
CA PHE A 52 -0.16 -10.67 16.85
C PHE A 52 0.51 -9.30 16.74
N LEU A 53 1.04 -8.80 17.85
CA LEU A 53 1.71 -7.51 17.88
C LEU A 53 2.98 -7.51 17.01
N ALA A 54 3.78 -8.57 17.10
CA ALA A 54 4.98 -8.76 16.28
C ALA A 54 4.64 -8.75 14.78
N SER A 55 3.61 -9.48 14.37
CA SER A 55 3.19 -9.52 12.96
C SER A 55 2.63 -8.18 12.47
N ILE A 56 1.85 -7.46 13.30
CA ILE A 56 1.36 -6.13 12.93
C ILE A 56 2.54 -5.17 12.71
N TYR A 57 3.52 -5.15 13.62
CA TYR A 57 4.69 -4.29 13.47
C TYR A 57 5.63 -4.73 12.33
N ALA A 58 5.74 -6.04 12.06
CA ALA A 58 6.48 -6.55 10.91
C ALA A 58 5.86 -6.09 9.59
N CYS A 59 4.53 -6.13 9.48
CA CYS A 59 3.78 -5.61 8.33
C CYS A 59 3.76 -4.06 8.28
N ALA A 60 3.87 -3.39 9.42
CA ALA A 60 3.83 -1.93 9.48
C ALA A 60 4.99 -1.29 8.71
N VAL A 61 6.20 -1.84 8.81
CA VAL A 61 7.39 -1.29 8.13
C VAL A 61 7.22 -1.18 6.61
N PRO A 62 6.92 -2.28 5.88
CA PRO A 62 6.71 -2.21 4.43
C PRO A 62 5.49 -1.35 4.05
N VAL A 63 4.43 -1.33 4.86
CA VAL A 63 3.27 -0.45 4.63
C VAL A 63 3.65 1.03 4.76
N GLY A 64 4.47 1.40 5.74
CA GLY A 64 4.96 2.77 5.91
C GLY A 64 5.80 3.23 4.71
N ILE A 65 6.72 2.38 4.24
CA ILE A 65 7.51 2.63 3.03
C ILE A 65 6.58 2.79 1.83
N LEU A 66 5.62 1.88 1.65
CA LEU A 66 4.64 1.94 0.56
C LEU A 66 3.87 3.27 0.55
N LEU A 67 3.37 3.73 1.70
CA LEU A 67 2.63 4.98 1.83
C LEU A 67 3.50 6.20 1.47
N PHE A 68 4.76 6.21 1.89
CA PHE A 68 5.69 7.28 1.53
C PHE A 68 5.91 7.39 0.02
N HIS A 69 6.15 6.26 -0.66
CA HIS A 69 6.33 6.25 -2.11
C HIS A 69 5.04 6.58 -2.86
N LEU A 70 3.88 6.16 -2.35
CA LEU A 70 2.58 6.49 -2.92
C LEU A 70 2.29 8.00 -2.85
N ARG A 71 2.61 8.66 -1.72
CA ARG A 71 2.53 10.11 -1.57
C ARG A 71 3.36 10.84 -2.62
N ASN A 72 4.60 10.40 -2.84
CA ASN A 72 5.50 11.01 -3.80
C ASN A 72 5.03 10.79 -5.25
N LEU A 73 4.46 9.63 -5.55
CA LEU A 73 3.87 9.33 -6.86
C LEU A 73 2.68 10.26 -7.16
N ILE A 74 1.78 10.45 -6.20
CA ILE A 74 0.61 11.33 -6.37
C ILE A 74 1.00 12.81 -6.44
N SER A 75 2.08 13.21 -5.76
CA SER A 75 2.66 14.54 -5.97
C SER A 75 3.17 14.72 -7.39
N ALA A 76 3.82 13.70 -7.97
CA ALA A 76 4.30 13.76 -9.35
C ALA A 76 3.14 13.79 -10.36
N ILE A 77 2.05 13.07 -10.10
CA ILE A 77 0.83 13.15 -10.93
C ILE A 77 0.25 14.57 -10.95
N GLY A 78 0.25 15.25 -9.81
CA GLY A 78 -0.21 16.63 -9.74
C GLY A 78 0.65 17.65 -10.49
N ASN A 79 1.86 17.27 -10.88
CA ASN A 79 2.78 18.11 -11.65
C ASN A 79 2.82 17.67 -13.13
N GLU A 80 1.90 16.82 -13.59
CA GLU A 80 1.79 16.28 -14.96
C GLU A 80 3.00 15.41 -15.43
N ASP A 81 4.01 15.22 -14.58
CA ASP A 81 5.21 14.40 -14.83
C ASP A 81 4.99 12.91 -14.52
N ILE A 82 3.90 12.34 -15.03
CA ILE A 82 3.46 10.98 -14.67
C ILE A 82 4.39 9.92 -15.28
N PHE A 83 4.77 10.07 -16.55
CA PHE A 83 5.50 9.08 -17.35
C PHE A 83 7.02 9.19 -17.22
N THR A 84 7.53 9.40 -16.01
CA THR A 84 8.98 9.41 -15.77
C THR A 84 9.47 8.02 -15.38
N ALA A 85 10.72 7.69 -15.74
CA ALA A 85 11.34 6.42 -15.36
C ALA A 85 11.41 6.26 -13.83
N GLU A 86 11.50 7.38 -13.09
CA GLU A 86 11.51 7.41 -11.64
C GLU A 86 10.16 6.99 -11.04
N ASN A 87 9.05 7.45 -11.60
CA ASN A 87 7.72 7.04 -11.15
C ASN A 87 7.44 5.55 -11.40
N ILE A 88 7.95 4.99 -12.51
CA ILE A 88 7.89 3.54 -12.78
C ILE A 88 8.71 2.75 -11.75
N LYS A 89 9.89 3.26 -11.33
CA LYS A 89 10.68 2.66 -10.24
C LYS A 89 9.92 2.72 -8.91
N ARG A 90 9.25 3.82 -8.60
CA ARG A 90 8.41 3.95 -7.40
C ARG A 90 7.26 2.94 -7.40
N LEU A 91 6.56 2.79 -8.52
CA LEU A 91 5.52 1.75 -8.69
C LEU A 91 6.07 0.33 -8.49
N ARG A 92 7.28 0.05 -9.00
CA ARG A 92 7.96 -1.23 -8.77
C ARG A 92 8.20 -1.47 -7.28
N LEU A 93 8.70 -0.45 -6.57
CA LEU A 93 8.96 -0.57 -5.13
C LEU A 93 7.66 -0.76 -4.33
N ILE A 94 6.62 -0.01 -4.65
CA ILE A 94 5.27 -0.15 -4.05
C ILE A 94 4.76 -1.59 -4.23
N SER A 95 4.89 -2.17 -5.42
CA SER A 95 4.52 -3.57 -5.67
C SER A 95 5.31 -4.55 -4.80
N TRP A 96 6.63 -4.38 -4.70
CA TRP A 96 7.46 -5.24 -3.83
C TRP A 96 7.07 -5.13 -2.36
N MET A 97 6.82 -3.92 -1.85
CA MET A 97 6.39 -3.73 -0.46
C MET A 97 5.04 -4.39 -0.19
N CYS A 98 4.10 -4.30 -1.13
CA CYS A 98 2.81 -4.97 -1.04
C CYS A 98 2.97 -6.50 -1.02
N GLY A 99 3.84 -7.04 -1.89
CA GLY A 99 4.18 -8.46 -1.91
C GLY A 99 4.82 -8.96 -0.62
N ILE A 100 5.81 -8.23 -0.09
CA ILE A 100 6.48 -8.54 1.17
C ILE A 100 5.48 -8.54 2.34
N THR A 101 4.60 -7.54 2.39
CA THR A 101 3.52 -7.47 3.40
C THR A 101 2.58 -8.67 3.28
N GLY A 102 2.21 -9.06 2.06
CA GLY A 102 1.39 -10.23 1.81
C GLY A 102 2.05 -11.52 2.30
N ILE A 103 3.36 -11.68 2.09
CA ILE A 103 4.14 -12.81 2.59
C ILE A 103 4.12 -12.85 4.13
N PHE A 104 4.38 -11.72 4.80
CA PHE A 104 4.31 -11.67 6.27
C PHE A 104 2.92 -12.03 6.83
N CYS A 105 1.85 -11.58 6.15
CA CYS A 105 0.49 -11.99 6.48
C CYS A 105 0.28 -13.50 6.26
N PHE A 106 0.84 -14.09 5.20
CA PHE A 106 0.78 -15.54 5.00
C PHE A 106 1.55 -16.34 6.06
N LEU A 107 2.73 -15.89 6.48
CA LEU A 107 3.43 -16.53 7.62
C LEU A 107 2.58 -16.46 8.89
N SER A 108 1.85 -15.36 9.08
CA SER A 108 0.95 -15.16 10.22
C SER A 108 -0.33 -16.00 10.16
N MET A 109 -0.62 -16.60 9.01
CA MET A 109 -1.75 -17.52 8.82
C MET A 109 -1.63 -18.77 9.70
N ILE A 110 -0.40 -19.22 10.00
CA ILE A 110 -0.12 -20.45 10.77
C ILE A 110 -0.83 -20.42 12.12
N TYR A 111 -0.88 -19.26 12.78
CA TYR A 111 -1.54 -19.12 14.08
C TYR A 111 -2.93 -18.47 13.99
N TYR A 112 -3.26 -17.71 12.93
CA TYR A 112 -4.59 -17.13 12.78
C TYR A 112 -5.01 -16.99 11.30
N LEU A 113 -5.98 -17.82 10.91
CA LEU A 113 -6.42 -18.02 9.53
C LEU A 113 -6.78 -16.73 8.78
N PHE A 114 -7.37 -15.74 9.46
CA PHE A 114 -7.78 -14.48 8.83
C PHE A 114 -6.60 -13.66 8.29
N TRP A 115 -5.38 -13.85 8.81
CA TRP A 115 -4.19 -13.26 8.21
C TRP A 115 -3.93 -13.77 6.81
N GLY A 116 -4.30 -15.02 6.51
CA GLY A 116 -4.20 -15.59 5.17
C GLY A 116 -5.10 -14.86 4.17
N ILE A 117 -6.32 -14.49 4.56
CA ILE A 117 -7.25 -13.73 3.70
C ILE A 117 -6.65 -12.35 3.37
N LEU A 118 -6.10 -11.66 4.38
CA LEU A 118 -5.40 -10.39 4.17
C LEU A 118 -4.16 -10.55 3.27
N GLY A 119 -3.40 -11.64 3.47
CA GLY A 119 -2.27 -12.01 2.62
C GLY A 119 -2.68 -12.18 1.16
N CYS A 120 -3.75 -12.93 0.89
CA CYS A 120 -4.32 -13.08 -0.45
C CYS A 120 -4.67 -11.73 -1.09
N CYS A 121 -5.36 -10.84 -0.36
CA CYS A 121 -5.71 -9.51 -0.85
C CYS A 121 -4.45 -8.69 -1.20
N LEU A 122 -3.42 -8.73 -0.37
CA LEU A 122 -2.16 -8.02 -0.61
C LEU A 122 -1.38 -8.58 -1.80
N ILE A 123 -1.33 -9.90 -1.95
CA ILE A 123 -0.69 -10.52 -3.14
C ILE A 123 -1.46 -10.15 -4.40
N LEU A 124 -2.80 -10.14 -4.37
CA LEU A 124 -3.61 -9.69 -5.49
C LEU A 124 -3.33 -8.23 -5.83
N MET A 125 -3.28 -7.35 -4.83
CA MET A 125 -2.91 -5.94 -5.03
C MET A 125 -1.50 -5.78 -5.59
N CYS A 126 -0.54 -6.59 -5.13
CA CYS A 126 0.81 -6.63 -5.70
C CYS A 126 0.78 -6.96 -7.20
N LEU A 127 -0.01 -7.95 -7.62
CA LEU A 127 -0.19 -8.29 -9.04
C LEU A 127 -0.84 -7.16 -9.84
N LEU A 128 -1.91 -6.55 -9.32
CA LEU A 128 -2.57 -5.41 -9.96
C LEU A 128 -1.59 -4.24 -10.20
N ILE A 129 -0.77 -3.92 -9.20
CA ILE A 129 0.22 -2.85 -9.32
C ILE A 129 1.29 -3.20 -10.36
N ARG A 130 1.65 -4.49 -10.53
CA ARG A 130 2.56 -4.93 -11.60
C ARG A 130 1.96 -4.68 -12.99
N VAL A 131 0.67 -4.97 -13.17
CA VAL A 131 -0.05 -4.71 -14.43
C VAL A 131 -0.05 -3.21 -14.71
N ILE A 132 -0.43 -2.39 -13.74
CA ILE A 132 -0.43 -0.92 -13.88
C ILE A 132 0.98 -0.41 -14.24
N LYS A 133 2.02 -0.87 -13.53
CA LYS A 133 3.41 -0.50 -13.82
C LYS A 133 3.82 -0.89 -15.26
N ASN A 134 3.41 -2.04 -15.76
CA ASN A 134 3.72 -2.46 -17.14
C ASN A 134 2.99 -1.58 -18.17
N VAL A 135 1.73 -1.22 -17.92
CA VAL A 135 0.97 -0.29 -18.77
C VAL A 135 1.64 1.08 -18.82
N PHE A 136 2.08 1.60 -17.67
CA PHE A 136 2.77 2.90 -17.59
C PHE A 136 4.12 2.88 -18.31
N ALA A 137 4.85 1.76 -18.27
CA ALA A 137 6.09 1.61 -19.04
C ALA A 137 5.84 1.67 -20.55
N ARG A 138 4.80 0.98 -21.05
CA ARG A 138 4.41 1.05 -22.47
C ARG A 138 3.91 2.42 -22.88
N ALA A 139 3.12 3.07 -22.02
CA ALA A 139 2.65 4.44 -22.26
C ALA A 139 3.81 5.43 -22.34
N LYS A 140 4.87 5.24 -21.53
CA LYS A 140 6.09 6.05 -21.63
C LYS A 140 6.82 5.81 -22.95
N GLU A 141 7.01 4.56 -23.37
CA GLU A 141 7.67 4.22 -24.65
C GLU A 141 6.95 4.87 -25.83
N LEU A 142 5.61 4.79 -25.87
CA LEU A 142 4.80 5.43 -26.92
C LEU A 142 4.90 6.97 -26.92
N LYS A 143 4.98 7.58 -25.74
CA LYS A 143 5.18 9.03 -25.62
C LYS A 143 6.57 9.44 -26.12
N ASP A 144 7.60 8.70 -25.72
CA ASP A 144 8.98 8.94 -26.13
C ASP A 144 9.10 8.81 -27.67
N GLU A 145 8.52 7.76 -28.28
CA GLU A 145 8.50 7.56 -29.74
C GLU A 145 7.82 8.72 -30.49
N ASN A 146 6.66 9.17 -29.99
CA ASN A 146 5.92 10.28 -30.61
C ASN A 146 6.72 11.59 -30.58
N ASP A 147 7.45 11.86 -29.49
CA ASP A 147 8.30 13.05 -29.36
C ASP A 147 9.49 13.06 -30.34
N PHE A 148 9.91 11.90 -30.89
CA PHE A 148 10.98 11.80 -31.91
C PHE A 148 10.48 11.89 -33.37
N THR A 149 9.17 11.88 -33.60
CA THR A 149 8.58 11.86 -34.96
C THR A 149 8.04 13.22 -35.42
N ILE A 150 8.11 14.24 -34.55
CA ILE A 150 7.78 15.64 -34.84
C ILE A 150 9.07 16.41 -35.09
#